data_AF-A0A940N3B9-F1
#
_entry.id   AF-A0A940N3B9-F1
#
_cell.length_a   1.000
_cell.length_b   1.000
_cell.length_c   1.000
_cell.angle_alpha   90.00
_cell.angle_beta   90.00
_cell.angle_gamma   90.00
#
_symmetry.space_group_name_H-M   'P 1'
#
loop_
_entity.id
_entity.type
_entity.pdbx_description
1 polymer ?
#
loop_
_entity_poly.entity_id
_entity_poly.type
_entity_poly.pdbx_seq_one_letter_code
_entity_poly.pdbx_strand_id
1 'polypeptide(L)' 'MEKKLAQRIVSSAHRAAEAIANARADLSELEQDQLYSRVFIGLLEDNVGAQNIGELIDALAKP' A
#
# COMPACT_ATOMS: atom_id res chain seq x y z
N MET A 1 -15.97 -13.45 4.86
CA MET A 1 -14.63 -13.69 5.46
C MET A 1 -13.56 -12.88 4.74
N GLU A 2 -13.64 -12.74 3.41
CA GLU A 2 -12.70 -12.01 2.54
C GLU A 2 -12.54 -10.52 2.83
N LYS A 3 -13.62 -9.79 3.17
CA LYS A 3 -13.54 -8.36 3.52
C LYS A 3 -12.58 -8.08 4.69
N LYS A 4 -12.49 -9.02 5.66
CA LYS A 4 -11.54 -8.91 6.79
C LYS A 4 -10.10 -9.21 6.36
N LEU A 5 -9.89 -10.02 5.33
CA LEU A 5 -8.57 -10.30 4.79
C LEU A 5 -8.04 -9.12 3.97
N ALA A 6 -8.85 -8.59 3.06
CA ALA A 6 -8.50 -7.41 2.25
C ALA A 6 -8.13 -6.20 3.15
N GLN A 7 -8.93 -5.93 4.18
CA GLN A 7 -8.62 -4.87 5.16
C GLN A 7 -7.30 -5.11 5.88
N ARG A 8 -7.00 -6.36 6.28
CA ARG A 8 -5.72 -6.69 6.94
C ARG A 8 -4.52 -6.51 6.01
N ILE A 9 -4.66 -6.89 4.73
CA ILE A 9 -3.62 -6.70 3.71
C ILE A 9 -3.34 -5.21 3.55
N VAL A 10 -4.40 -4.41 3.33
CA VAL A 10 -4.29 -2.95 3.18
C VAL A 10 -3.66 -2.29 4.39
N SER A 11 -4.13 -2.62 5.61
CA SER A 11 -3.55 -2.07 6.84
C SER A 11 -2.09 -2.47 7.05
N SER A 12 -1.70 -3.69 6.64
CA SER A 12 -0.32 -4.15 6.78
C SER A 12 0.60 -3.47 5.76
N ALA A 13 0.14 -3.34 4.52
CA ALA A 13 0.86 -2.61 3.46
C ALA A 13 1.06 -1.15 3.84
N HIS A 14 0.03 -0.49 4.39
CA HIS A 14 0.10 0.89 4.83
C HIS A 14 1.18 1.09 5.90
N ARG A 15 1.15 0.29 6.98
CA ARG A 15 2.14 0.38 8.07
C ARG A 15 3.56 0.14 7.58
N ALA A 16 3.76 -0.82 6.67
CA ALA A 16 5.07 -1.10 6.11
C ALA A 16 5.57 0.04 5.23
N ALA A 17 4.73 0.56 4.33
CA ALA A 17 5.07 1.69 3.47
C ALA A 17 5.40 2.96 4.26
N GLU A 18 4.60 3.26 5.29
CA GLU A 18 4.83 4.40 6.20
C GLU A 18 6.16 4.25 6.96
N ALA A 19 6.43 3.07 7.52
CA ALA A 19 7.70 2.82 8.21
C ALA A 19 8.91 2.96 7.29
N ILE A 20 8.82 2.49 6.05
CA ILE A 20 9.91 2.58 5.06
C ILE A 20 10.14 4.03 4.62
N ALA A 21 9.07 4.79 4.36
CA ALA A 21 9.18 6.20 3.99
C ALA A 21 9.78 7.03 5.14
N ASN A 22 9.27 6.86 6.36
CA ASN A 22 9.75 7.60 7.54
C ASN A 22 11.17 7.23 7.96
N ALA A 23 11.64 6.02 7.65
CA ALA A 23 13.02 5.63 7.89
C ALA A 23 14.02 6.39 6.99
N ARG A 24 13.55 6.99 5.90
CA ARG A 24 14.35 7.77 4.95
C ARG A 24 14.31 9.26 5.28
N ALA A 25 14.83 9.60 6.46
CA ALA A 25 14.97 10.98 6.93
C ALA A 25 15.91 11.84 6.05
N ASP A 26 16.66 11.20 5.14
CA ASP A 26 17.48 11.86 4.12
C ASP A 26 16.68 12.44 2.94
N LEU A 27 15.42 12.03 2.78
CA LEU A 27 14.53 12.49 1.71
C LEU A 27 13.69 13.67 2.17
N SER A 28 13.33 14.54 1.22
CA SER A 28 12.31 15.59 1.45
C SER A 28 10.92 14.96 1.68
N GLU A 29 10.00 15.72 2.29
CA GLU A 29 8.62 15.25 2.53
C GLU A 29 7.93 14.76 1.24
N LEU A 30 8.15 15.45 0.12
CA LEU A 30 7.61 15.06 -1.17
C LEU A 30 8.19 13.72 -1.65
N GLU A 31 9.48 13.51 -1.46
CA GLU A 31 10.14 12.25 -1.84
C GLU A 31 9.74 11.09 -0.91
N GLN A 32 9.50 11.36 0.37
CA GLN A 32 8.96 10.39 1.32
C GLN A 32 7.53 9.98 0.95
N ASP A 33 6.68 10.93 0.55
CA ASP A 33 5.31 10.65 0.09
C ASP A 33 5.28 9.85 -1.22
N GLN A 34 6.18 10.17 -2.15
CA GLN A 34 6.38 9.39 -3.38
C GLN A 34 6.89 7.98 -3.09
N LEU A 35 7.82 7.84 -2.14
CA LEU A 35 8.34 6.55 -1.71
C LEU A 35 7.26 5.71 -1.03
N TYR A 36 6.48 6.32 -0.13
CA TYR A 36 5.31 5.70 0.50
C TYR A 36 4.36 5.15 -0.56
N SER A 37 3.95 5.97 -1.53
CA SER A 37 2.99 5.60 -2.56
C SER A 37 3.48 4.41 -3.40
N ARG A 38 4.77 4.42 -3.79
CA ARG A 38 5.38 3.33 -4.54
C ARG A 38 5.43 2.03 -3.76
N VAL A 39 5.88 2.08 -2.50
CA VAL A 39 5.98 0.88 -1.65
C VAL A 39 4.60 0.32 -1.34
N PHE A 40 3.64 1.19 -1.03
CA PHE A 40 2.27 0.79 -0.73
C PHE A 40 1.64 0.04 -1.89
N ILE A 41 1.72 0.59 -3.12
CA ILE A 41 1.19 -0.06 -4.32
C ILE A 41 1.89 -1.41 -4.57
N GLY A 42 3.23 -1.45 -4.53
CA GLY A 42 3.97 -2.69 -4.76
C GLY A 42 3.62 -3.80 -3.75
N LEU A 43 3.46 -3.46 -2.48
CA LEU A 43 3.05 -4.42 -1.45
C LEU A 43 1.64 -4.97 -1.69
N LEU A 44 0.73 -4.15 -2.22
CA LEU A 44 -0.61 -4.61 -2.55
C LEU A 44 -0.60 -5.48 -3.82
N GLU A 45 0.18 -5.11 -4.83
CA GLU A 45 0.38 -5.90 -6.05
C GLU A 45 0.93 -7.29 -5.73
N ASP A 46 1.93 -7.40 -4.85
CA ASP A 46 2.50 -8.66 -4.40
C ASP A 46 1.47 -9.54 -3.67
N ASN A 47 0.56 -8.93 -2.90
CA ASN A 47 -0.48 -9.67 -2.15
C ASN A 47 -1.66 -10.10 -3.03
N VAL A 48 -1.94 -9.37 -4.10
CA VAL A 48 -3.10 -9.61 -4.98
C VAL A 48 -2.73 -10.43 -6.21
N GLY A 49 -1.43 -10.49 -6.55
CA GLY A 49 -0.94 -11.02 -7.80
C GLY A 49 -1.25 -10.05 -8.94
N ALA A 50 -0.34 -9.96 -9.92
CA ALA A 50 -0.40 -8.98 -11.01
C ALA A 50 -1.70 -9.00 -11.85
N GLN A 51 -2.54 -10.05 -11.74
CA GLN A 51 -3.78 -10.18 -12.51
C GLN A 51 -5.02 -9.53 -11.86
N ASN A 52 -4.98 -9.12 -10.58
CA ASN A 52 -6.19 -8.71 -9.86
C ASN A 52 -6.16 -7.29 -9.27
N ILE A 53 -5.26 -6.44 -9.78
CA ILE A 53 -5.09 -5.06 -9.29
C ILE A 53 -6.36 -4.20 -9.46
N GLY A 54 -7.18 -4.49 -10.47
CA GLY A 54 -8.46 -3.79 -10.69
C GLY A 54 -9.44 -4.02 -9.54
N GLU A 55 -9.57 -5.25 -9.04
CA GLU A 55 -10.44 -5.58 -7.91
C GLU A 55 -9.98 -4.92 -6.61
N LEU A 56 -8.67 -4.79 -6.43
CA LEU A 56 -8.07 -4.08 -5.30
C LEU A 56 -8.35 -2.57 -5.36
N ILE A 57 -8.16 -1.95 -6.53
CA ILE A 57 -8.46 -0.53 -6.74
C ILE A 57 -9.94 -0.26 -6.48
N ASP A 58 -10.84 -1.11 -7.01
CA ASP A 58 -12.28 -1.00 -6.78
C ASP A 58 -12.67 -1.21 -5.31
N ALA A 59 -11.94 -2.04 -4.57
CA ALA A 59 -12.16 -2.25 -3.15
C ALA A 59 -11.69 -1.06 -2.29
N LEU A 60 -10.62 -0.36 -2.71
CA LEU A 60 -10.08 0.82 -2.05
C LEU A 60 -10.84 2.11 -2.39
N ALA A 61 -11.45 2.19 -3.57
CA ALA A 61 -12.21 3.35 -4.03
C ALA A 61 -13.61 3.48 -3.39
N LYS A 62 -14.05 2.50 -2.61
CA LYS A 62 -15.33 2.58 -1.90
C LYS A 62 -15.18 3.34 -0.57
N PRO A 63 -16.05 4.33 -0.30
CA PRO A 63 -15.98 5.18 0.89
C PRO A 63 -16.21 4.42 2.20
#